data_AF-A0A7V9Q6S0-F1
#
_entry.id   AF-A0A7V9Q6S0-F1
#
_cell.length_a   1.000
_cell.length_b   1.000
_cell.length_c   1.000
_cell.angle_alpha   90.00
_cell.angle_beta   90.00
_cell.angle_gamma   90.00
#
_symmetry.space_group_name_H-M   'P 1'
#
loop_
_entity.id
_entity.type
_entity.pdbx_description
1 polymer ?
#
loop_
_entity_poly.entity_id
_entity_poly.type
_entity_poly.pdbx_seq_one_letter_code
_entity_poly.pdbx_strand_id
1 'polypeptide(L)'
;MNTLLAGHSMAFLPLDQKQLIQSSYVRYRELRKELPGARQKVVTATVVFWGSLVVFIWAFILVVIDEELPEIVSAVALAGILFGLLFGLRARKSQRALRGERDAIELRMREIGVHFCDSLEELRVYANEIQEENEMSVLHDGSYR
;
A
#
# COMPACT_ATOMS: atom_id res chain seq x y z
N MET A 1 -26.11 30.92 36.91
CA MET A 1 -25.37 29.64 36.87
C MET A 1 -25.21 29.31 35.38
N ASN A 2 -24.18 29.80 34.67
CA ASN A 2 -22.77 29.32 34.67
C ASN A 2 -22.74 27.79 34.79
N THR A 3 -22.26 26.98 33.84
CA THR A 3 -21.22 27.19 32.80
C THR A 3 -21.25 26.02 31.80
N LEU A 4 -21.12 26.35 30.50
CA LEU A 4 -20.29 25.69 29.48
C LEU A 4 -19.94 24.18 29.68
N LEU A 5 -20.62 23.29 28.95
CA LEU A 5 -20.04 22.03 28.49
C LEU A 5 -19.64 22.16 27.01
N ALA A 6 -18.78 23.13 26.75
CA ALA A 6 -18.04 23.26 25.51
C ALA A 6 -16.77 22.43 25.64
N GLY A 7 -16.58 21.48 24.71
CA GLY A 7 -15.27 20.94 24.33
C GLY A 7 -14.40 20.37 25.46
N HIS A 8 -14.57 19.09 25.79
CA HIS A 8 -13.41 18.28 26.20
C HIS A 8 -12.65 17.90 24.94
N SER A 9 -12.02 18.92 24.35
CA SER A 9 -11.20 18.88 23.16
C SER A 9 -9.77 18.54 23.53
N MET A 10 -9.19 17.48 22.95
CA MET A 10 -7.77 17.42 22.56
C MET A 10 -6.74 18.07 23.53
N ALA A 11 -6.86 17.94 24.85
CA ALA A 11 -6.17 18.88 25.75
C ALA A 11 -4.73 18.50 26.13
N PHE A 12 -4.27 17.26 25.92
CA PHE A 12 -2.98 16.82 26.50
C PHE A 12 -1.93 16.23 25.56
N LEU A 13 -2.06 16.45 24.24
CA LEU A 13 -0.94 16.20 23.31
C LEU A 13 -0.19 17.51 22.98
N PRO A 14 1.15 17.57 23.18
CA PRO A 14 2.00 18.67 22.71
C PRO A 14 1.71 19.02 21.25
N LEU A 15 1.73 20.30 20.90
CA LEU A 15 1.39 20.78 19.54
C LEU A 15 2.22 20.08 18.46
N ASP A 16 3.50 19.81 18.75
CA ASP A 16 4.43 19.11 17.87
C ASP A 16 4.00 17.66 17.60
N GLN A 17 3.47 16.97 18.62
CA GLN A 17 2.97 15.60 18.46
C GLN A 17 1.68 15.55 17.65
N LYS A 18 0.80 16.53 17.82
CA LYS A 18 -0.43 16.64 17.00
C LYS A 18 -0.12 16.83 15.51
N GLN A 19 0.83 17.72 15.19
CA GLN A 19 1.27 17.95 13.81
C GLN A 19 1.95 16.71 13.20
N LEU A 20 2.74 16.00 14.00
CA LEU A 20 3.37 14.74 13.59
C LEU A 20 2.32 13.66 13.27
N ILE A 21 1.32 13.48 14.13
CA ILE A 21 0.23 12.51 13.92
C ILE A 21 -0.59 12.90 12.68
N GLN A 22 -0.90 14.18 12.51
CA GLN A 22 -1.63 14.70 11.35
C GLN A 22 -0.90 14.42 10.03
N SER A 23 0.37 14.83 9.94
CA SER A 23 1.18 14.60 8.74
C SER A 23 1.35 13.11 8.42
N SER A 24 1.56 12.30 9.46
CA SER A 24 1.67 10.84 9.34
C SER A 24 0.36 10.19 8.90
N TYR A 25 -0.78 10.67 9.39
CA TYR A 25 -2.12 10.22 8.98
C TYR A 25 -2.39 10.51 7.51
N VAL A 26 -2.15 11.75 7.07
CA VAL A 26 -2.35 12.14 5.67
C VAL A 26 -1.49 11.28 4.75
N ARG A 27 -0.21 11.10 5.10
CA ARG A 27 0.70 10.28 4.29
C ARG A 27 0.31 8.80 4.29
N TYR A 28 -0.09 8.25 5.43
CA TYR A 28 -0.57 6.87 5.52
C TYR A 28 -1.82 6.65 4.66
N ARG A 29 -2.74 7.62 4.64
CA ARG A 29 -3.95 7.61 3.80
C ARG A 29 -3.62 7.68 2.31
N GLU A 30 -2.61 8.45 1.92
CA GLU A 30 -2.11 8.47 0.53
C GLU A 30 -1.52 7.12 0.13
N LEU A 31 -0.64 6.56 0.97
CA LEU A 31 -0.04 5.25 0.74
C LEU A 31 -1.09 4.15 0.61
N ARG A 32 -2.18 4.23 1.38
CA ARG A 32 -3.33 3.33 1.28
C ARG A 32 -3.99 3.37 -0.11
N LYS A 33 -4.03 4.54 -0.77
CA LYS A 33 -4.56 4.69 -2.13
C LYS A 33 -3.55 4.23 -3.20
N GLU A 34 -2.26 4.43 -2.96
CA GLU A 34 -1.21 4.08 -3.92
C GLU A 34 -0.87 2.58 -3.94
N LEU A 35 -0.94 1.91 -2.79
CA LEU A 35 -0.59 0.50 -2.63
C LEU A 35 -1.41 -0.46 -3.52
N PRO A 36 -2.75 -0.33 -3.66
CA PRO A 36 -3.53 -1.13 -4.60
C PRO A 36 -3.08 -0.97 -6.05
N GLY A 37 -2.79 0.27 -6.47
CA GLY A 37 -2.28 0.55 -7.82
C GLY A 37 -0.90 -0.07 -8.06
N ALA A 38 0.00 0.02 -7.08
CA ALA A 38 1.30 -0.65 -7.15
C ALA A 38 1.17 -2.19 -7.17
N ARG A 39 0.25 -2.75 -6.38
CA ARG A 39 -0.06 -4.19 -6.38
C ARG A 39 -0.59 -4.65 -7.72
N GLN A 40 -1.51 -3.89 -8.32
CA GLN A 40 -2.09 -4.21 -9.62
C GLN A 40 -1.00 -4.25 -10.70
N LYS A 41 -0.07 -3.29 -10.71
CA LYS A 41 1.08 -3.29 -11.63
C LYS A 41 1.93 -4.57 -11.51
N VAL A 42 2.17 -5.06 -10.29
CA VAL A 42 2.91 -6.32 -10.07
C VAL A 42 2.12 -7.52 -10.58
N VAL A 43 0.80 -7.55 -10.36
CA VAL A 43 -0.07 -8.63 -10.86
C VAL A 43 -0.06 -8.63 -12.38
N THR A 44 -0.27 -7.49 -13.03
CA THR A 44 -0.22 -7.37 -14.49
C THR A 44 1.11 -7.84 -15.05
N ALA A 45 2.23 -7.39 -14.48
CA ALA A 45 3.57 -7.83 -14.91
C ALA A 45 3.75 -9.35 -14.81
N THR A 46 3.24 -9.94 -13.72
CA THR A 46 3.33 -11.38 -13.45
C THR A 46 2.46 -12.18 -14.42
N VAL A 47 1.25 -11.72 -14.69
CA VAL A 47 0.33 -12.35 -15.67
C VAL A 47 0.93 -12.29 -17.07
N VAL A 48 1.47 -11.14 -17.48
CA VAL A 48 2.13 -11.00 -18.79
C VAL A 48 3.33 -11.94 -18.88
N PHE A 49 4.19 -11.97 -17.87
CA PHE A 49 5.34 -12.87 -17.83
C PHE A 49 4.95 -14.34 -17.99
N TRP A 50 4.02 -14.83 -17.15
CA TRP A 50 3.60 -16.24 -17.19
C TRP A 50 2.81 -16.58 -18.46
N GLY A 51 1.95 -15.67 -18.93
CA GLY A 51 1.22 -15.85 -20.18
C GLY A 51 2.16 -15.97 -21.38
N SER A 52 3.14 -15.08 -21.48
CA SER A 52 4.15 -15.13 -22.53
C SER A 52 5.06 -16.36 -22.42
N LEU A 53 5.38 -16.81 -21.19
CA LEU A 53 6.16 -18.03 -20.98
C LEU A 53 5.41 -19.28 -21.45
N VAL A 54 4.11 -19.39 -21.18
CA VAL A 54 3.29 -20.51 -21.64
C VAL A 54 3.23 -20.53 -23.17
N VAL A 55 3.00 -19.38 -23.81
CA VAL A 55 3.00 -19.27 -25.28
C VAL A 55 4.36 -19.64 -25.85
N PHE A 56 5.45 -19.21 -25.22
CA PHE A 56 6.80 -19.55 -25.65
C PHE A 56 7.10 -21.05 -25.57
N ILE A 57 6.72 -21.70 -24.46
CA ILE A 57 6.88 -23.16 -24.28
C ILE A 57 6.05 -23.92 -25.32
N TRP A 58 4.80 -23.52 -25.52
CA TRP A 58 3.94 -24.12 -26.53
C TRP A 58 4.53 -23.97 -27.94
N ALA A 59 4.99 -22.77 -28.30
CA ALA A 59 5.65 -22.53 -29.57
C ALA A 59 6.91 -23.39 -29.76
N PHE A 60 7.70 -23.55 -28.70
CA PHE A 60 8.89 -24.40 -28.73
C PHE A 60 8.54 -25.88 -28.97
N ILE A 61 7.46 -26.39 -28.35
CA ILE A 61 7.01 -27.77 -28.56
C ILE A 61 6.61 -28.01 -30.02
N LEU A 62 5.90 -27.07 -30.64
CA LEU A 62 5.49 -27.20 -32.04
C LEU A 62 6.69 -27.25 -32.99
N VAL A 63 7.70 -26.39 -32.78
CA VAL A 63 8.95 -26.42 -33.55
C VAL A 63 9.66 -27.78 -33.42
N VAL A 64 9.62 -28.41 -32.24
CA VAL A 64 10.23 -29.74 -32.02
C VAL A 64 9.49 -30.87 -32.73
N ILE A 65 8.20 -30.70 -33.03
CA ILE A 65 7.36 -31.69 -33.75
C ILE A 65 7.36 -31.39 -35.26
N ASP A 66 8.28 -30.54 -35.74
CA ASP A 66 8.38 -30.09 -37.14
C ASP A 66 7.12 -29.38 -37.66
N GLU A 67 6.33 -28.76 -36.76
CA GLU A 67 5.27 -27.83 -37.17
C GLU A 67 5.84 -26.43 -37.41
N GLU A 68 5.57 -25.86 -38.60
CA GLU A 68 5.96 -24.51 -38.93
C GLU A 68 5.13 -23.48 -38.13
N LEU A 69 5.83 -22.65 -37.36
CA LEU A 69 5.24 -21.50 -36.69
C LEU A 69 5.72 -20.20 -37.32
N PRO A 70 4.85 -19.17 -37.36
CA PRO A 70 5.29 -17.83 -37.73
C PRO A 70 6.35 -17.36 -36.71
N GLU A 71 7.52 -16.95 -37.18
CA GLU A 71 8.60 -16.39 -36.35
C GLU A 71 8.14 -15.24 -35.44
N ILE A 72 7.09 -14.53 -35.86
CA ILE A 72 6.47 -13.44 -35.10
C ILE A 72 5.94 -13.96 -33.74
N VAL A 73 5.42 -15.18 -33.66
CA VAL A 73 4.83 -15.72 -32.42
C VAL A 73 5.89 -15.90 -31.34
N SER A 74 7.03 -16.50 -31.68
CA SER A 74 8.14 -16.71 -30.75
C SER A 74 8.82 -15.40 -30.37
N ALA A 75 8.98 -14.47 -31.32
CA ALA A 75 9.51 -13.14 -31.06
C ALA A 75 8.63 -12.32 -30.10
N VAL A 76 7.30 -12.33 -30.30
CA VAL A 76 6.34 -11.65 -29.42
C VAL A 76 6.31 -12.30 -28.03
N ALA A 77 6.37 -13.62 -27.95
CA ALA A 77 6.44 -14.32 -26.67
C ALA A 77 7.71 -13.96 -25.88
N LEU A 78 8.88 -13.92 -26.54
CA LEU A 78 10.12 -13.48 -25.92
C LEU A 78 10.05 -12.02 -25.45
N ALA A 79 9.53 -11.12 -26.29
CA ALA A 79 9.33 -9.72 -25.93
C ALA A 79 8.41 -9.56 -24.71
N GLY A 80 7.33 -10.35 -24.64
CA GLY A 80 6.41 -10.38 -23.51
C GLY A 80 7.05 -10.90 -22.22
N ILE A 81 7.90 -11.92 -22.30
CA ILE A 81 8.69 -12.41 -21.16
C ILE A 81 9.62 -11.30 -20.64
N LEU A 82 10.40 -10.67 -21.52
CA LEU A 82 11.32 -9.58 -21.16
C LEU A 82 10.57 -8.39 -20.57
N PHE A 83 9.47 -7.98 -21.19
CA PHE A 83 8.64 -6.89 -20.70
C PHE A 83 8.07 -7.22 -19.31
N GLY A 84 7.47 -8.40 -19.14
CA GLY A 84 6.90 -8.85 -17.86
C GLY A 84 7.96 -8.89 -16.75
N LEU A 85 9.19 -9.31 -17.07
CA LEU A 85 10.29 -9.38 -16.12
C LEU A 85 10.79 -7.98 -15.73
N LEU A 86 11.12 -7.12 -16.69
CA LEU A 86 11.61 -5.76 -16.44
C LEU A 86 10.57 -4.89 -15.73
N PHE A 87 9.34 -4.90 -16.24
CA PHE A 87 8.23 -4.17 -15.63
C PHE A 87 7.90 -4.72 -14.24
N GLY A 88 7.94 -6.04 -14.07
CA GLY A 88 7.71 -6.72 -12.80
C GLY A 88 8.73 -6.34 -11.73
N LEU A 89 10.02 -6.29 -12.09
CA LEU A 89 11.08 -5.83 -11.18
C LEU A 89 10.86 -4.39 -10.72
N ARG A 90 10.56 -3.48 -11.66
CA ARG A 90 10.28 -2.07 -11.35
C ARG A 90 9.04 -1.93 -10.47
N ALA A 91 7.96 -2.62 -10.80
CA ALA A 91 6.71 -2.59 -10.04
C ALA A 91 6.91 -3.14 -8.62
N ARG A 92 7.64 -4.25 -8.45
CA ARG A 92 7.97 -4.82 -7.14
C ARG A 92 8.85 -3.89 -6.31
N LYS A 93 9.83 -3.23 -6.93
CA LYS A 93 10.67 -2.23 -6.25
C LYS A 93 9.82 -1.07 -5.72
N SER A 94 8.93 -0.53 -6.54
CA SER A 94 7.99 0.52 -6.13
C SER A 94 7.05 0.05 -5.02
N GLN A 95 6.45 -1.14 -5.16
CA GLN A 95 5.58 -1.71 -4.12
C GLN A 95 6.31 -1.91 -2.80
N ARG A 96 7.57 -2.39 -2.82
CA ARG A 96 8.40 -2.54 -1.62
C ARG A 96 8.73 -1.20 -0.98
N ALA A 97 9.02 -0.17 -1.77
CA ALA A 97 9.26 1.17 -1.25
C ALA A 97 8.03 1.74 -0.54
N LEU A 98 6.85 1.66 -1.17
CA LEU A 98 5.59 2.13 -0.58
C LEU A 98 5.20 1.35 0.69
N ARG A 99 5.43 0.03 0.72
CA ARG A 99 5.24 -0.78 1.93
C ARG A 99 6.22 -0.39 3.02
N GLY A 100 7.51 -0.22 2.69
CA GLY A 100 8.51 0.19 3.66
C GLY A 100 8.20 1.57 4.26
N GLU A 101 7.70 2.50 3.46
CA GLU A 101 7.25 3.81 3.95
C GLU A 101 6.06 3.69 4.90
N ARG A 102 5.07 2.86 4.54
CA ARG A 102 3.91 2.59 5.40
C ARG A 102 4.33 1.95 6.73
N ASP A 103 5.19 0.93 6.67
CA ASP A 103 5.65 0.20 7.85
C ASP A 103 6.52 1.11 8.76
N ALA A 104 7.28 2.03 8.17
CA ALA A 104 8.04 3.05 8.93
C ALA A 104 7.12 4.06 9.63
N ILE A 105 6.03 4.49 8.98
CA ILE A 105 5.02 5.37 9.59
C ILE A 105 4.31 4.63 10.74
N GLU A 106 3.93 3.37 10.54
CA GLU A 106 3.27 2.56 11.56
C GLU A 106 4.17 2.31 12.77
N LEU A 107 5.46 2.03 12.53
CA LEU A 107 6.45 1.88 13.60
C LEU A 107 6.60 3.18 14.41
N ARG A 108 6.78 4.31 13.72
CA ARG A 108 6.93 5.63 14.36
C ARG A 108 5.68 6.03 15.15
N MET A 109 4.49 5.71 14.66
CA MET A 109 3.26 5.98 15.39
C MET A 109 3.10 5.06 16.61
N ARG A 110 3.46 3.78 16.49
CA ARG A 110 3.44 2.85 17.62
C ARG A 110 4.37 3.30 18.74
N GLU A 111 5.53 3.87 18.42
CA GLU A 111 6.48 4.43 19.41
C GLU A 111 5.87 5.57 20.23
N ILE A 112 4.96 6.36 19.66
CA ILE A 112 4.25 7.44 20.35
C ILE A 112 2.86 7.02 20.89
N GLY A 113 2.58 5.71 20.95
CA GLY A 113 1.31 5.18 21.47
C GLY A 113 0.12 5.30 20.51
N VAL A 114 0.36 5.60 19.24
CA VAL A 114 -0.68 5.76 18.21
C VAL A 114 -0.79 4.50 17.36
N HIS A 115 -2.01 4.00 17.21
CA HIS A 115 -2.36 2.83 16.42
C HIS A 115 -3.27 3.21 15.25
N PHE A 116 -2.84 2.89 14.03
CA PHE A 116 -3.69 2.93 12.86
C PHE A 116 -4.42 1.61 12.70
N CYS A 117 -5.75 1.66 12.70
CA CYS A 117 -6.60 0.52 12.38
C CYS A 117 -7.20 0.72 10.99
N ASP A 118 -6.81 -0.16 10.08
CA ASP A 118 -7.22 -0.13 8.69
C ASP A 118 -8.51 -0.95 8.52
N SER A 119 -9.66 -0.29 8.41
CA SER A 119 -10.91 -0.92 7.96
C SER A 119 -11.14 -0.59 6.49
N LEU A 120 -11.95 -1.39 5.77
CA LEU A 120 -12.22 -1.17 4.33
C LEU A 120 -12.75 0.24 4.02
N GLU A 121 -13.56 0.82 4.91
CA GLU A 121 -14.23 2.10 4.68
C GLU A 121 -13.49 3.28 5.33
N GLU A 122 -12.89 3.08 6.51
CA GLU A 122 -12.31 4.16 7.31
C GLU A 122 -10.95 3.78 7.90
N LEU A 123 -10.03 4.74 7.90
CA LEU A 123 -8.78 4.65 8.64
C LEU A 123 -9.03 5.23 10.03
N ARG A 124 -9.04 4.39 11.06
CA ARG A 124 -9.24 4.84 12.45
C ARG A 124 -7.90 5.01 13.13
N VAL A 125 -7.74 6.12 13.84
CA VAL A 125 -6.53 6.41 14.62
C VAL A 125 -6.90 6.31 16.10
N TYR A 126 -6.21 5.43 16.82
CA TYR A 126 -6.33 5.31 18.27
C TYR A 126 -5.05 5.86 18.88
N ALA A 127 -5.14 6.90 19.70
CA ALA A 127 -4.01 7.35 20.51
C ALA A 127 -4.19 6.79 21.92
N ASN A 128 -3.31 5.90 22.35
CA ASN A 128 -3.20 5.54 23.75
C ASN A 128 -2.45 6.67 24.44
N GLU A 129 -3.15 7.53 25.17
CA GLU A 129 -2.55 8.16 26.35
C GLU A 129 -2.28 7.01 27.34
N ILE A 130 -1.06 6.46 27.32
CA ILE A 130 -0.63 5.46 28.31
C ILE A 130 -0.39 6.21 29.62
N GLN A 131 -1.47 6.59 30.29
CA GLN A 131 -1.52 6.89 31.72
C GLN A 131 -2.97 6.73 32.15
N GLU A 132 -3.22 5.68 32.92
CA GLU A 132 -4.50 5.33 33.54
C GLU A 132 -5.54 4.66 32.64
N GLU A 133 -6.26 3.73 33.26
CA GLU A 133 -7.10 2.73 32.63
C GLU A 133 -8.23 3.37 31.82
N ASN A 134 -8.51 2.78 30.66
CA ASN A 134 -9.86 2.61 30.12
C ASN A 134 -10.49 3.70 29.22
N GLU A 135 -9.76 4.65 28.63
CA GLU A 135 -10.34 5.57 27.64
C GLU A 135 -9.64 5.51 26.27
N MET A 136 -10.20 4.71 25.37
CA MET A 136 -9.78 4.61 23.97
C MET A 136 -10.41 5.77 23.17
N SER A 137 -9.72 6.90 23.08
CA SER A 137 -10.19 8.05 22.29
C SER A 137 -10.13 7.74 20.79
N VAL A 138 -11.28 7.44 20.19
CA VAL A 138 -11.44 7.29 18.74
C VAL A 138 -11.29 8.67 18.09
N LEU A 139 -10.17 8.91 17.39
CA LEU A 139 -10.03 10.11 16.57
C LEU A 139 -10.89 9.94 15.31
N HIS A 140 -12.07 10.58 15.30
CA HIS A 140 -12.98 10.58 14.17
C HIS A 140 -12.45 11.44 13.00
N ASP A 141 -12.69 10.96 11.77
CA ASP A 141 -12.23 11.54 10.50
C ASP A 141 -12.69 13.00 10.27
N GLY A 142 -13.68 13.48 11.04
CA GLY A 142 -14.19 14.85 11.01
C GLY A 142 -13.26 15.91 11.63
N SER A 143 -12.20 15.51 12.36
CA SER A 143 -11.27 16.45 13.00
C SER A 143 -10.19 17.03 12.08
N TYR A 144 -10.16 16.61 10.80
CA TYR A 144 -9.11 16.96 9.84
C TYR A 144 -9.64 17.56 8.52
N ARG A 145 -10.89 18.02 8.50
CA ARG A 145 -11.45 18.84 7.41
C ARG A 145 -11.29 20.33 7.71
#